data_AF-A0A2N0NC83-F1
#
_entry.id   AF-A0A2N0NC83-F1
#
_cell.length_a   1.000
_cell.length_b   1.000
_cell.length_c   1.000
_cell.angle_alpha   90.00
_cell.angle_beta   90.00
_cell.angle_gamma   90.00
#
_symmetry.space_group_name_H-M   'P 1'
#
loop_
_entity.id
_entity.type
_entity.pdbx_description
1 polymer ?
#
loop_
_entity_poly.entity_id
_entity_poly.type
_entity_poly.pdbx_seq_one_letter_code
_entity_poly.pdbx_strand_id
1 'polypeptide(L)'
;MVIGKSDSIVNILTYQLREMNPVVILGSQFPEDRDDYSYSILSRIMMCVEAGQPLILTDLEIIYGSLYDLWNQNYITMGSSDDPKYFTRVALGAYANPML
;
A
#
# COMPACT_ATOMS: atom_id res chain seq x y z
N MET A 1 2.07 -6.69 -10.47
CA MET A 1 3.50 -6.75 -10.12
C MET A 1 4.31 -6.50 -11.37
N VAL A 2 5.25 -5.54 -11.33
CA VAL A 2 6.15 -5.26 -12.46
C VAL A 2 7.55 -5.76 -12.08
N ILE A 3 8.16 -6.58 -12.94
CA ILE A 3 9.49 -7.16 -12.69
C ILE A 3 10.50 -6.45 -13.59
N GLY A 4 11.52 -5.84 -12.98
CA GLY A 4 12.58 -5.11 -13.67
C GLY A 4 13.97 -5.66 -13.31
N LYS A 5 14.96 -5.33 -14.15
CA LYS A 5 16.38 -5.72 -13.92
C LYS A 5 17.16 -4.67 -13.10
N SER A 6 16.55 -3.52 -12.83
CA SER A 6 17.19 -2.38 -12.14
C SER A 6 16.15 -1.39 -11.61
N ASP A 7 16.57 -0.51 -10.70
CA ASP A 7 15.75 0.53 -10.07
C ASP A 7 15.23 1.60 -11.05
N SER A 8 15.73 1.60 -12.29
CA SER A 8 15.25 2.47 -13.37
C SER A 8 13.75 2.32 -13.64
N ILE A 9 13.14 1.19 -13.27
CA ILE A 9 11.73 0.94 -13.49
C ILE A 9 10.84 1.90 -12.69
N VAL A 10 11.25 2.30 -11.49
CA VAL A 10 10.54 3.28 -10.68
C VAL A 10 10.50 4.60 -11.43
N ASN A 11 11.65 5.08 -11.93
CA ASN A 11 11.75 6.33 -12.69
C ASN A 11 10.91 6.29 -13.97
N ILE A 12 10.94 5.17 -14.71
CA ILE A 12 10.13 5.01 -15.93
C ILE A 12 8.64 5.07 -15.58
N LEU A 13 8.19 4.34 -14.56
CA LEU A 13 6.79 4.33 -14.14
C LEU A 13 6.35 5.70 -13.64
N THR A 14 7.16 6.39 -12.82
CA THR A 14 6.86 7.74 -12.36
C THR A 14 6.71 8.71 -13.55
N TYR A 15 7.58 8.62 -14.55
CA TYR A 15 7.48 9.46 -15.75
C TYR A 15 6.24 9.17 -16.60
N GLN A 16 5.93 7.89 -16.81
CA GLN A 16 4.77 7.45 -17.61
C GLN A 16 3.43 7.77 -16.93
N LEU A 17 3.39 7.68 -15.61
CA LEU A 17 2.18 7.86 -14.82
C LEU A 17 2.04 9.29 -14.26
N ARG A 18 2.91 10.23 -14.65
CA ARG A 18 2.98 11.60 -14.09
C ARG A 18 1.64 12.34 -14.04
N GLU A 19 0.78 12.14 -15.04
CA GLU A 19 -0.53 12.82 -15.14
C GLU A 19 -1.51 12.31 -14.06
N MET A 20 -1.28 11.11 -13.55
CA MET A 20 -2.05 10.53 -12.44
C MET A 20 -1.45 10.84 -11.06
N ASN A 21 -0.35 11.61 -11.02
CA ASN A 21 0.33 12.04 -9.81
C ASN A 21 0.60 10.90 -8.80
N PRO A 22 1.34 9.84 -9.19
CA PRO A 22 1.54 8.67 -8.35
C PRO A 22 2.42 9.00 -7.14
N VAL A 23 2.13 8.39 -6.00
CA VAL A 23 3.01 8.44 -4.83
C VAL A 23 4.00 7.29 -4.90
N VAL A 24 5.29 7.63 -4.93
CA VAL A 24 6.36 6.65 -4.78
C VAL A 24 6.65 6.43 -3.30
N ILE A 25 6.62 5.17 -2.87
CA ILE A 25 7.00 4.75 -1.53
C ILE A 25 8.08 3.69 -1.66
N LEU A 26 9.24 3.98 -1.07
CA LEU A 26 10.39 3.10 -0.97
C LEU A 26 10.43 2.53 0.43
N GLY A 27 10.47 1.21 0.55
CA GLY A 27 10.74 0.48 1.78
C GLY A 27 12.14 0.71 2.37
N SER A 28 12.28 0.76 3.69
CA SER A 28 13.59 0.77 4.35
C SER A 28 14.20 -0.62 4.19
N GLN A 29 15.43 -0.63 3.70
CA GLN A 29 16.24 -1.84 3.56
C GLN A 29 17.07 -2.10 4.84
N PHE A 30 17.00 -1.20 5.84
CA PHE A 30 17.77 -1.32 7.07
C PHE A 30 16.98 -2.13 8.12
N PRO A 31 17.57 -3.20 8.67
CA PRO A 31 16.87 -4.06 9.62
C PRO A 31 16.59 -3.39 10.97
N GLU A 32 17.28 -2.29 11.27
CA GLU A 32 17.16 -1.53 12.51
C GLU A 32 15.94 -0.61 12.55
N ASP A 33 15.36 -0.29 11.38
CA ASP A 33 14.22 0.64 11.29
C ASP A 33 12.85 -0.04 11.51
N ARG A 34 12.81 -1.37 11.60
CA ARG A 34 11.61 -2.20 11.33
C ARG A 34 10.33 -1.79 12.06
N ASP A 35 10.39 -1.49 13.36
CA ASP A 35 9.17 -1.36 14.17
C ASP A 35 8.46 -0.01 13.98
N ASP A 36 9.18 1.10 14.09
CA ASP A 36 8.61 2.45 13.88
C ASP A 36 8.34 2.72 12.38
N TYR A 37 9.15 2.11 11.51
CA TYR A 37 9.02 2.27 10.06
C TYR A 37 7.75 1.66 9.49
N SER A 38 7.41 0.43 9.92
CA SER A 38 6.29 -0.32 9.34
C SER A 38 4.95 0.40 9.52
N TYR A 39 4.71 0.97 10.69
CA TYR A 39 3.49 1.74 10.97
C TYR A 39 3.39 2.97 10.06
N SER A 40 4.48 3.74 9.95
CA SER A 40 4.50 4.99 9.16
C SER A 40 4.19 4.75 7.68
N ILE A 41 4.75 3.68 7.11
CA ILE A 41 4.53 3.33 5.70
C ILE A 41 3.12 2.78 5.48
N LEU A 42 2.65 1.88 6.35
CA LEU A 42 1.29 1.34 6.25
C LEU A 42 0.25 2.45 6.35
N SER A 43 0.42 3.40 7.27
CA SER A 43 -0.44 4.58 7.38
C SER A 43 -0.47 5.40 6.09
N ARG A 44 0.72 5.67 5.51
CA ARG A 44 0.83 6.41 4.26
C ARG A 44 0.18 5.68 3.07
N ILE A 45 0.31 4.36 3.01
CA ILE A 45 -0.37 3.52 2.01
C ILE A 45 -1.89 3.61 2.18
N MET A 46 -2.40 3.44 3.40
CA MET A 46 -3.84 3.50 3.68
C MET A 46 -4.44 4.85 3.28
N MET A 47 -3.78 5.97 3.60
CA MET A 47 -4.23 7.30 3.18
C MET A 47 -4.30 7.44 1.66
N CYS A 48 -3.32 6.90 0.93
CA CYS A 48 -3.33 6.97 -0.54
C CYS A 48 -4.42 6.08 -1.15
N VAL A 49 -4.66 4.90 -0.58
CA VAL A 49 -5.75 4.00 -1.00
C VAL A 49 -7.11 4.66 -0.78
N GLU A 50 -7.34 5.27 0.38
CA GLU A 50 -8.57 5.99 0.69
C GLU A 50 -8.81 7.18 -0.24
N ALA A 51 -7.74 7.92 -0.59
CA ALA A 51 -7.81 9.04 -1.52
C ALA A 51 -7.93 8.63 -2.99
N GLY A 52 -7.84 7.33 -3.31
CA GLY A 52 -7.80 6.83 -4.69
C GLY A 52 -6.53 7.21 -5.46
N GLN A 53 -5.45 7.54 -4.76
CA GLN A 53 -4.20 7.98 -5.36
C GLN A 53 -3.34 6.78 -5.79
N PRO A 54 -2.84 6.74 -7.04
CA PRO A 54 -1.98 5.65 -7.49
C PRO A 54 -0.68 5.55 -6.68
N LEU A 55 -0.27 4.33 -6.36
CA LEU A 55 0.94 4.03 -5.59
C LEU A 55 1.95 3.28 -6.46
N ILE A 56 3.22 3.71 -6.40
CA ILE A 56 4.37 2.94 -6.87
C ILE A 56 5.15 2.51 -5.64
N LEU A 57 5.12 1.20 -5.37
CA LEU A 57 5.69 0.62 -4.15
C LEU A 57 6.88 -0.28 -4.51
N THR A 58 7.96 -0.14 -3.76
CA THR A 58 9.15 -1.00 -3.86
C THR A 58 9.65 -1.33 -2.46
N ASP A 59 10.40 -2.43 -2.32
CA ASP A 59 11.14 -2.76 -1.09
C ASP A 59 10.24 -3.07 0.12
N LEU A 60 9.07 -3.67 -0.13
CA LEU A 60 8.01 -3.85 0.88
C LEU A 60 8.03 -5.21 1.60
N GLU A 61 9.14 -5.93 1.62
CA GLU A 61 9.23 -7.29 2.20
C GLU A 61 8.74 -7.31 3.66
N ILE A 62 9.07 -6.27 4.43
CA ILE A 62 8.72 -6.15 5.85
C ILE A 62 7.19 -6.04 6.04
N ILE A 63 6.49 -5.34 5.15
CA ILE A 63 5.07 -5.02 5.31
C ILE A 63 4.15 -5.81 4.37
N TYR A 64 4.71 -6.71 3.55
CA TYR A 64 3.93 -7.47 2.58
C TYR A 64 2.80 -8.26 3.24
N GLY A 65 3.09 -8.92 4.37
CA GLY A 65 2.08 -9.68 5.13
C GLY A 65 0.95 -8.81 5.67
N SER A 66 1.23 -7.56 6.02
CA SER A 66 0.25 -6.61 6.52
C SER A 66 -0.80 -6.18 5.49
N LEU A 67 -0.43 -6.19 4.21
CA LEU A 67 -1.25 -5.75 3.09
C LEU A 67 -1.91 -6.90 2.32
N TYR A 68 -1.84 -8.13 2.86
CA TYR A 68 -2.26 -9.35 2.16
C TYR A 68 -3.72 -9.30 1.70
N ASP A 69 -4.64 -8.85 2.54
CA ASP A 69 -6.06 -8.73 2.19
C ASP A 69 -6.31 -7.67 1.11
N LEU A 70 -5.56 -6.55 1.16
CA LEU A 70 -5.61 -5.50 0.14
C LEU A 70 -5.17 -6.05 -1.22
N TRP A 71 -4.08 -6.82 -1.28
CA TRP A 71 -3.56 -7.38 -2.53
C TRP A 71 -4.46 -8.45 -3.14
N ASN A 72 -5.09 -9.26 -2.30
CA ASN A 72 -6.01 -10.32 -2.75
C ASN A 72 -7.41 -9.80 -3.08
N GLN A 73 -7.64 -8.49 -2.99
CA GLN A 73 -8.96 -7.89 -3.18
C GLN A 73 -10.02 -8.48 -2.25
N ASN A 74 -9.60 -8.86 -1.03
CA ASN A 74 -10.48 -9.38 -0.01
C ASN A 74 -11.22 -8.19 0.64
N TYR A 75 -12.33 -7.80 0.02
CA TYR A 75 -13.12 -6.64 0.42
C TYR A 75 -14.44 -7.01 1.08
N ILE A 76 -14.76 -6.31 2.16
CA ILE A 76 -16.08 -6.27 2.75
C ILE A 76 -16.81 -5.09 2.13
N THR A 77 -17.96 -5.33 1.52
CA THR A 77 -18.80 -4.27 0.96
C THR A 77 -19.80 -3.81 2.01
N MET A 78 -19.89 -2.51 2.25
CA MET A 78 -20.92 -1.88 3.09
C MET A 78 -21.55 -0.70 2.34
N GLY A 79 -22.79 -0.35 2.67
CA GLY A 79 -23.53 0.72 2.00
C GLY A 79 -24.72 0.19 1.19
N SER A 80 -25.34 1.07 0.41
CA SER A 80 -26.43 0.72 -0.49
C SER A 80 -25.91 0.12 -1.80
N SER A 81 -26.79 -0.54 -2.55
CA SER A 81 -26.44 -1.06 -3.88
C SER A 81 -26.02 0.03 -4.87
N ASP A 82 -26.48 1.28 -4.66
CA ASP A 82 -26.19 2.43 -5.52
C ASP A 82 -24.87 3.14 -5.15
N ASP A 83 -24.37 2.97 -3.91
CA ASP A 83 -23.10 3.53 -3.43
C ASP A 83 -22.37 2.53 -2.52
N PRO A 84 -21.82 1.43 -3.08
CA PRO A 84 -21.08 0.46 -2.31
C PRO A 84 -19.71 1.01 -1.90
N LYS A 85 -19.40 0.91 -0.61
CA LYS A 85 -18.06 1.17 -0.05
C LYS A 85 -17.34 -0.14 0.20
N TYR A 86 -16.09 -0.20 -0.23
CA TYR A 86 -15.23 -1.38 -0.10
C TYR A 86 -14.20 -1.15 1.01
N PHE A 87 -14.18 -2.05 1.98
CA PHE A 87 -13.25 -2.04 3.10
C PHE A 87 -12.36 -3.27 3.05
N THR A 88 -11.08 -3.10 3.35
CA THR A 88 -10.14 -4.22 3.50
C THR A 88 -9.45 -4.16 4.84
N ARG A 89 -8.88 -5.28 5.27
CA ARG A 89 -8.10 -5.33 6.50
C ARG A 89 -6.63 -5.05 6.19
N VAL A 90 -6.01 -4.29 7.09
CA VAL A 90 -4.55 -4.09 7.12
C VAL A 90 -4.07 -4.48 8.50
N ALA A 91 -3.12 -5.41 8.58
CA ALA A 91 -2.59 -5.89 9.86
C ALA A 91 -1.41 -5.02 10.33
N LEU A 92 -1.41 -4.62 11.60
CA LEU A 92 -0.34 -3.83 12.22
C LEU A 92 0.23 -4.65 13.39
N GLY A 93 1.11 -5.61 13.08
CA GLY A 93 1.65 -6.55 14.06
C GLY A 93 0.57 -7.46 14.67
N ALA A 94 0.64 -7.73 15.98
CA ALA A 94 -0.33 -8.55 16.72
C ALA A 94 -1.75 -7.94 16.79
N TYR A 95 -1.90 -6.69 16.35
CA TYR A 95 -3.16 -5.96 16.33
C TYR A 95 -3.59 -5.79 14.87
N ALA A 96 -4.52 -6.63 14.42
CA ALA A 96 -5.33 -6.29 13.25
C ALA A 96 -6.21 -5.10 13.63
N ASN A 97 -6.26 -4.08 12.77
CA ASN A 97 -7.06 -2.87 13.00
C ASN A 97 -8.49 -3.29 13.38
N PRO A 98 -8.93 -3.09 14.65
CA PRO A 98 -10.28 -3.45 15.04
C PRO A 98 -11.18 -2.40 14.39
N MET A 99 -11.78 -2.78 13.26
CA MET A 99 -12.64 -1.93 12.45
C MET A 99 -13.56 -1.07 13.35
N LEU A 100 -13.43 0.26 13.20
CA LEU A 100 -14.44 1.25 13.59
C LEU A 100 -15.66 1.13 12.66
#